data_AF-A0A0H4LWR1-F1
#
_entry.id   AF-A0A0H4LWR1-F1
#
_cell.length_a   1.000
_cell.length_b   1.000
_cell.length_c   1.000
_cell.angle_alpha   90.00
_cell.angle_beta   90.00
_cell.angle_gamma   90.00
#
_symmetry.space_group_name_H-M   'P 1'
#
loop_
_entity.id
_entity.type
_entity.pdbx_description
1 polymer ?
#
loop_
_entity_poly.entity_id
_entity_poly.type
_entity_poly.pdbx_seq_one_letter_code
_entity_poly.pdbx_strand_id
1 'polypeptide(L)'
;RGDRKLSYGPDMIVEWSPATERFLASGHMTVLEAAQAAVQLSDNGATNLLLREIGGPAAMTQYFRKIGDSVSRLDRKEPEMG
;
A
#
# COMPACT_ATOMS: atom_id res chain seq x y z
N ARG A 1 10.43 -11.67 -1.11
CA ARG A 1 11.67 -10.90 -0.80
C ARG A 1 11.25 -9.66 -0.03
N GLY A 2 11.34 -9.67 1.31
CA GLY A 2 10.86 -8.57 2.17
C GLY A 2 11.72 -7.31 2.08
N ASP A 3 13.02 -7.47 1.86
CA ASP A 3 14.01 -6.37 1.85
C ASP A 3 14.03 -5.56 0.54
N ARG A 4 13.17 -5.89 -0.42
CA ARG A 4 13.09 -5.15 -1.68
C ARG A 4 12.57 -3.75 -1.39
N LYS A 5 13.29 -2.74 -1.87
CA LYS A 5 12.95 -1.32 -1.71
C LYS A 5 11.89 -0.90 -2.71
N LEU A 6 10.90 -0.17 -2.21
CA LEU A 6 9.81 0.47 -2.94
C LEU A 6 10.05 1.98 -2.90
N SER A 7 10.53 2.55 -4.00
CA SER A 7 10.80 4.00 -4.08
C SER A 7 9.51 4.80 -4.25
N TYR A 8 9.41 5.94 -3.58
CA TYR A 8 8.25 6.83 -3.69
C TYR A 8 8.63 8.29 -3.42
N GLY A 9 7.76 9.21 -3.85
CA GLY A 9 7.90 10.64 -3.60
C GLY A 9 6.78 11.18 -2.71
N PRO A 10 6.72 12.52 -2.56
CA PRO A 10 5.70 13.19 -1.76
C PRO A 10 4.26 12.89 -2.17
N ASP A 11 4.03 12.44 -3.41
CA ASP A 11 2.73 12.02 -3.94
C ASP A 11 2.15 10.78 -3.22
N MET A 12 2.98 10.05 -2.50
CA MET A 12 2.55 8.90 -1.68
C MET A 12 2.04 9.30 -0.30
N ILE A 13 2.25 10.55 0.11
CA ILE A 13 1.76 11.06 1.39
C ILE A 13 0.31 11.51 1.22
N VAL A 14 -0.60 10.74 1.79
CA VAL A 14 -2.03 11.07 1.89
C VAL A 14 -2.44 11.22 3.35
N GLU A 15 -3.69 11.56 3.62
CA GLU A 15 -4.20 11.63 4.99
C GLU A 15 -3.88 10.34 5.76
N TRP A 16 -3.37 10.48 6.99
CA TRP A 16 -2.92 9.38 7.85
C TRP A 16 -1.81 8.48 7.24
N SER A 17 -0.63 9.07 7.03
CA SER A 17 0.58 8.37 6.53
C SER A 17 1.79 8.48 7.48
N PRO A 18 1.66 8.20 8.80
CA PRO A 18 2.66 8.55 9.81
C PRO A 18 4.03 7.86 9.66
N ALA A 19 4.09 6.64 9.12
CA ALA A 19 5.35 5.97 8.82
C ALA A 19 5.89 6.41 7.46
N THR A 20 5.03 6.48 6.44
CA THR A 20 5.45 6.89 5.10
C THR A 20 6.04 8.31 5.11
N GLU A 21 5.50 9.23 5.91
CA GLU A 21 6.08 10.57 6.12
C GLU A 21 7.49 10.51 6.70
N ARG A 22 7.75 9.64 7.69
CA ARG A 22 9.07 9.49 8.33
C ARG A 22 10.13 8.97 7.38
N PHE A 23 9.74 8.08 6.46
CA PHE A 23 10.64 7.50 5.46
C PHE A 23 10.76 8.37 4.19
N LEU A 24 10.06 9.50 4.08
CA LEU A 24 10.12 10.36 2.89
C LEU A 24 11.55 10.86 2.60
N ALA A 25 12.34 11.15 3.65
CA ALA A 25 13.73 11.59 3.50
C ALA A 25 14.64 10.52 2.87
N SER A 26 14.37 9.23 3.09
CA SER A 26 15.08 8.13 2.43
C SER A 26 14.55 7.84 1.02
N GLY A 27 13.33 8.30 0.71
CA GLY A 27 12.65 8.09 -0.57
C GLY A 27 12.23 6.65 -0.84
N HIS A 28 12.24 5.78 0.18
CA HIS A 28 11.83 4.39 0.04
C HIS A 28 11.45 3.72 1.38
N MET A 29 10.66 2.66 1.27
CA MET A 29 10.45 1.65 2.30
C MET A 29 10.69 0.27 1.69
N THR A 30 11.12 -0.70 2.48
CA THR A 30 11.10 -2.10 2.07
C THR A 30 9.67 -2.62 2.00
N VAL A 31 9.44 -3.72 1.27
CA VAL A 31 8.12 -4.39 1.24
C VAL A 31 7.67 -4.75 2.66
N LEU A 32 8.58 -5.21 3.51
CA LEU A 32 8.26 -5.57 4.89
C LEU A 32 7.89 -4.34 5.75
N GLU A 33 8.65 -3.24 5.65
CA GLU A 33 8.32 -2.00 6.37
C GLU A 33 6.97 -1.43 5.93
N ALA A 34 6.68 -1.42 4.63
CA ALA A 34 5.41 -0.94 4.11
C ALA A 34 4.24 -1.84 4.58
N ALA A 35 4.41 -3.17 4.55
CA ALA A 35 3.40 -4.09 5.06
C ALA A 35 3.16 -3.93 6.57
N GLN A 36 4.24 -3.75 7.34
CA GLN A 36 4.15 -3.50 8.77
C GLN A 36 3.39 -2.20 9.05
N ALA A 37 3.73 -1.10 8.36
CA ALA A 37 3.07 0.18 8.53
C ALA A 37 1.58 0.13 8.15
N ALA A 38 1.25 -0.48 7.01
CA ALA A 38 -0.12 -0.65 6.56
C ALA A 38 -0.96 -1.45 7.57
N VAL A 39 -0.42 -2.52 8.15
CA VAL A 39 -1.19 -3.39 9.07
C VAL A 39 -1.24 -2.85 10.50
N GLN A 40 -0.12 -2.34 11.04
CA GLN A 40 -0.03 -1.95 12.44
C GLN A 40 -0.51 -0.51 12.70
N LEU A 41 -0.37 0.37 11.70
CA LEU A 41 -0.71 1.78 11.83
C LEU A 41 -1.87 2.19 10.93
N SER A 42 -2.37 1.27 10.08
CA SER A 42 -3.31 1.61 9.00
C SER A 42 -2.76 2.74 8.11
N ASP A 43 -1.43 2.77 7.89
CA ASP A 43 -0.78 3.84 7.14
C ASP A 43 -1.25 3.82 5.67
N ASN A 44 -1.91 4.90 5.24
CA ASN A 44 -2.56 4.99 3.95
C ASN A 44 -1.54 5.09 2.80
N GLY A 45 -0.46 5.84 3.00
CA GLY A 45 0.65 5.93 2.05
C GLY A 45 1.33 4.57 1.84
N ALA A 46 1.53 3.80 2.90
CA ALA A 46 2.11 2.46 2.82
C ALA A 46 1.16 1.47 2.12
N THR A 47 -0.15 1.57 2.39
CA THR A 47 -1.19 0.80 1.71
C THR A 47 -1.19 1.09 0.21
N ASN A 48 -1.18 2.38 -0.18
CA ASN A 48 -1.09 2.79 -1.58
C ASN A 48 0.21 2.32 -2.25
N LEU A 49 1.33 2.37 -1.54
CA LEU A 49 2.63 1.93 -2.03
C LEU A 49 2.63 0.42 -2.36
N LEU A 50 2.05 -0.40 -1.49
CA LEU A 50 1.89 -1.83 -1.70
C LEU A 50 0.88 -2.14 -2.82
N LEU A 51 -0.23 -1.40 -2.88
CA LEU A 51 -1.22 -1.54 -3.95
C LEU A 51 -0.58 -1.26 -5.31
N ARG A 52 0.19 -0.18 -5.43
CA ARG A 52 0.94 0.13 -6.65
C ARG A 52 1.87 -1.01 -7.05
N GLU A 53 2.56 -1.61 -6.08
CA GLU A 53 3.48 -2.72 -6.31
C GLU A 53 2.77 -3.98 -6.85
N ILE A 54 1.56 -4.29 -6.38
CA ILE A 54 0.83 -5.48 -6.86
C ILE A 54 0.04 -5.25 -8.15
N GLY A 55 0.03 -4.03 -8.69
CA GLY A 55 -0.71 -3.67 -9.92
C GLY A 55 -2.05 -2.97 -9.70
N GLY A 56 -2.28 -2.43 -8.50
CA GLY A 56 -3.44 -1.60 -8.16
C GLY A 56 -4.68 -2.38 -7.69
N PRO A 57 -5.81 -1.67 -7.48
CA PRO A 57 -7.04 -2.26 -6.93
C PRO A 57 -7.60 -3.45 -7.74
N ALA A 58 -7.50 -3.38 -9.07
CA ALA A 58 -7.93 -4.46 -9.94
C ALA A 58 -7.14 -5.76 -9.69
N ALA A 59 -5.83 -5.66 -9.45
CA ALA A 59 -5.00 -6.83 -9.15
C ALA A 59 -5.36 -7.45 -7.78
N MET A 60 -5.71 -6.62 -6.79
CA MET A 60 -6.22 -7.10 -5.50
C MET A 60 -7.56 -7.82 -5.66
N THR A 61 -8.48 -7.27 -6.44
CA THR A 61 -9.76 -7.93 -6.77
C THR A 61 -9.55 -9.27 -7.48
N GLN A 62 -8.62 -9.32 -8.44
CA GLN A 62 -8.25 -10.58 -9.09
C GLN A 62 -7.65 -11.59 -8.10
N TYR A 63 -6.86 -11.14 -7.12
CA TYR A 63 -6.34 -12.00 -6.07
C TYR A 63 -7.46 -12.59 -5.22
N PHE A 64 -8.47 -11.81 -4.80
CA PHE A 64 -9.65 -12.32 -4.10
C PHE A 64 -10.33 -13.44 -4.91
N ARG A 65 -10.54 -13.23 -6.22
CA ARG A 65 -11.14 -14.26 -7.09
C ARG A 65 -10.29 -15.54 -7.16
N LYS A 66 -8.95 -15.43 -7.17
CA LYS A 66 -8.05 -16.59 -7.19
C LYS A 66 -8.10 -17.42 -5.92
N ILE A 67 -8.39 -16.82 -4.76
CA ILE A 67 -8.51 -17.53 -3.49
C ILE A 67 -9.94 -18.00 -3.18
N GLY A 68 -10.86 -17.91 -4.14
CA GLY A 68 -12.25 -18.34 -4.00
C GLY A 68 -13.19 -17.30 -3.39
N ASP A 69 -12.71 -16.09 -3.11
CA ASP A 69 -13.56 -14.99 -2.65
C ASP A 69 -14.21 -14.31 -3.86
N SER A 70 -15.53 -14.51 -4.00
CA SER A 70 -16.35 -13.95 -5.06
C SER A 70 -17.00 -12.61 -4.70
N VAL A 71 -16.89 -12.17 -3.44
CA VAL A 71 -17.59 -11.00 -2.91
C VAL A 71 -16.66 -9.80 -2.81
N SER A 72 -15.51 -9.95 -2.16
CA SER A 72 -14.59 -8.84 -1.88
C SER A 72 -14.09 -8.19 -3.18
N ARG A 73 -14.01 -6.86 -3.19
CA ARG A 73 -13.49 -6.08 -4.30
C ARG A 73 -12.82 -4.82 -3.78
N LEU A 74 -11.84 -4.36 -4.54
CA LEU A 74 -11.16 -3.09 -4.32
C LEU A 74 -11.15 -2.31 -5.63
N ASP A 75 -11.70 -1.11 -5.59
CA ASP A 75 -11.92 -0.27 -6.78
C ASP A 75 -11.09 1.01 -6.79
N ARG A 76 -10.69 1.48 -5.60
CA ARG A 76 -10.05 2.79 -5.38
C ARG A 76 -8.81 2.62 -4.51
N LYS A 77 -7.97 3.64 -4.48
CA LYS A 77 -6.81 3.77 -3.58
C LYS A 77 -7.14 4.78 -2.46
N GLU A 78 -6.33 4.86 -1.41
CA GLU A 78 -6.50 5.91 -0.39
C GLU A 78 -6.16 7.31 -0.95
N PRO A 79 -6.81 8.39 -0.46
CA PRO A 79 -7.86 8.44 0.55
C PRO A 79 -9.28 8.18 -0.02
N GLU A 80 -9.39 7.95 -1.32
CA GLU A 80 -10.68 7.75 -2.00
C GLU A 80 -11.38 6.46 -1.55
N MET A 81 -10.69 5.57 -0.82
CA MET A 81 -11.24 4.32 -0.31
C MET A 81 -12.13 4.54 0.92
N GLY A 82 -11.90 5.62 1.69
CA GLY A 82 -12.71 6.01 2.85
C GLY A 82 -14.17 6.31 2.56
#